data_AF-A0A9P3G8I2-F1
#
_entry.id   AF-A0A9P3G8I2-F1
#
_cell.length_a   1.000
_cell.length_b   1.000
_cell.length_c   1.000
_cell.angle_alpha   90.00
_cell.angle_beta   90.00
_cell.angle_gamma   90.00
#
_symmetry.space_group_name_H-M   'P 1'
#
loop_
_entity.id
_entity.type
_entity.pdbx_description
1 polymer ?
#
loop_
_entity_poly.entity_id
_entity_poly.type
_entity_poly.pdbx_seq_one_letter_code
_entity_poly.pdbx_strand_id
1 'polypeptide(L)'
;MANAAEIKKTFLSAPKYAVVGASKDQTKFGTKVLKWYLARDKDATPIHPKEDELEGVATLRTLAELPEPTQTSVSIITPAKVTLELLQQAKELGVPALWLQPGAEDAAVVAYIKENLADRTVYGGPCILVEGDGVMRSLL
;
A
#
# COMPACT_ATOMS: atom_id res chain seq x y z
N MET A 1 2.95 19.80 8.30
CA MET A 1 2.27 18.55 7.91
C MET A 1 2.55 18.34 6.44
N ALA A 2 3.03 17.16 6.02
CA ALA A 2 3.28 16.90 4.61
C ALA A 2 1.97 17.04 3.81
N ASN A 3 2.05 17.68 2.64
CA ASN A 3 0.92 17.81 1.73
C ASN A 3 0.57 16.42 1.18
N ALA A 4 -0.70 16.02 1.25
CA ALA A 4 -1.15 14.73 0.73
C ALA A 4 -0.74 14.50 -0.75
N ALA A 5 -0.66 15.55 -1.56
CA ALA A 5 -0.16 15.46 -2.93
C ALA A 5 1.33 15.05 -2.99
N GLU A 6 2.16 15.58 -2.10
CA GLU A 6 3.59 15.23 -2.03
C GLU A 6 3.77 13.81 -1.50
N ILE A 7 2.99 13.37 -0.51
CA ILE A 7 3.03 11.97 -0.04
C ILE A 7 2.66 11.00 -1.18
N LYS A 8 1.62 11.32 -1.98
CA LYS A 8 1.23 10.50 -3.14
C LYS A 8 2.35 10.42 -4.18
N LYS A 9 3.05 11.53 -4.44
CA LYS A 9 4.22 11.55 -5.33
C LYS A 9 5.35 10.68 -4.77
N THR A 10 5.74 10.86 -3.52
CA THR A 10 6.74 10.03 -2.85
C THR A 10 6.38 8.54 -2.93
N PHE A 11 5.11 8.22 -2.68
CA PHE A 11 4.62 6.85 -2.76
C PHE A 11 4.78 6.26 -4.17
N LEU A 12 4.38 6.99 -5.23
CA LEU A 12 4.45 6.50 -6.62
C LEU A 12 5.83 6.67 -7.29
N SER A 13 6.78 7.28 -6.59
CA SER A 13 8.21 7.34 -6.97
C SER A 13 9.03 6.18 -6.40
N ALA A 14 8.45 5.33 -5.55
CA ALA A 14 9.15 4.16 -5.03
C ALA A 14 9.51 3.18 -6.17
N PRO A 15 10.70 2.53 -6.10
CA PRO A 15 11.08 1.53 -7.08
C PRO A 15 10.27 0.24 -6.93
N LYS A 16 9.81 -0.08 -5.72
CA LYS A 16 9.08 -1.31 -5.39
C LYS A 16 7.76 -1.02 -4.67
N TYR A 17 6.82 -1.95 -4.84
CA TYR A 17 5.51 -1.88 -4.21
C TYR A 17 5.14 -3.20 -3.53
N ALA A 18 4.44 -3.10 -2.40
CA ALA A 18 3.75 -4.22 -1.81
C ALA A 18 2.25 -3.97 -1.80
N VAL A 19 1.45 -5.01 -2.07
CA VAL A 19 -0.01 -4.93 -2.05
C VAL A 19 -0.56 -5.88 -1.01
N VAL A 20 -1.14 -5.33 0.06
CA VAL A 20 -1.77 -6.12 1.13
C VAL A 20 -3.29 -6.08 0.97
N GLY A 21 -3.94 -7.24 1.02
CA GLY A 21 -5.39 -7.38 0.85
C GLY A 21 -5.84 -7.90 -0.53
N ALA A 22 -4.90 -8.21 -1.41
CA ALA A 22 -5.19 -8.99 -2.62
C ALA A 22 -5.58 -10.44 -2.26
N SER A 23 -6.40 -11.08 -3.09
CA SER A 23 -6.83 -12.48 -2.91
C SER A 23 -7.16 -13.14 -4.26
N LYS A 24 -7.51 -14.43 -4.26
CA LYS A 24 -7.97 -15.13 -5.47
C LYS A 24 -9.27 -14.56 -6.06
N ASP A 25 -10.05 -13.84 -5.26
CA ASP A 25 -11.28 -13.19 -5.72
C ASP A 25 -10.97 -11.89 -6.46
N GLN A 26 -11.02 -11.96 -7.79
CA GLN A 26 -10.72 -10.82 -8.68
C GLN A 26 -11.76 -9.70 -8.62
N THR A 27 -12.92 -9.92 -7.99
CA THR A 27 -13.95 -8.89 -7.84
C THR A 27 -13.60 -7.89 -6.72
N LYS A 28 -12.74 -8.30 -5.78
CA LYS A 28 -12.33 -7.49 -4.63
C LYS A 28 -11.33 -6.40 -4.99
N PHE A 29 -11.41 -5.30 -4.26
CA PHE A 29 -10.56 -4.13 -4.49
C PHE A 29 -9.07 -4.41 -4.33
N GLY A 30 -8.66 -5.24 -3.37
CA GLY A 30 -7.24 -5.58 -3.21
C GLY A 30 -6.65 -6.23 -4.46
N THR A 31 -7.39 -7.15 -5.09
CA THR A 31 -6.97 -7.79 -6.35
C THR A 31 -7.02 -6.82 -7.52
N LYS A 32 -8.03 -5.95 -7.60
CA LYS A 32 -8.07 -4.87 -8.60
C LYS A 32 -6.88 -3.91 -8.49
N VAL A 33 -6.47 -3.56 -7.25
CA VAL A 33 -5.28 -2.74 -7.00
C VAL A 33 -4.01 -3.46 -7.41
N LEU A 34 -3.85 -4.76 -7.09
CA LEU A 34 -2.72 -5.55 -7.58
C LEU A 34 -2.62 -5.51 -9.11
N LYS A 35 -3.73 -5.81 -9.81
CA LYS A 35 -3.78 -5.76 -11.28
C LYS A 35 -3.48 -4.37 -11.84
N TRP A 36 -3.87 -3.31 -11.13
CA TRP A 36 -3.54 -1.94 -11.51
C TRP A 36 -2.03 -1.72 -11.58
N TYR A 37 -1.28 -2.17 -10.58
CA TYR A 37 0.19 -2.10 -10.59
C TYR A 37 0.81 -2.92 -11.72
N LEU A 38 0.36 -4.18 -11.86
CA LEU A 38 0.90 -5.09 -12.88
C LEU A 38 0.66 -4.58 -14.30
N ALA A 39 -0.51 -3.99 -14.57
CA ALA A 39 -0.82 -3.38 -15.87
C ALA A 39 0.01 -2.12 -16.20
N ARG A 40 0.82 -1.64 -15.26
CA ARG A 40 1.69 -0.47 -15.39
C ARG A 40 3.16 -0.84 -15.25
N ASP A 41 3.48 -2.13 -15.37
CA ASP A 41 4.83 -2.68 -15.25
C ASP A 41 5.53 -2.25 -13.96
N LYS A 42 4.76 -2.08 -12.87
CA LYS A 42 5.31 -1.78 -11.54
C LYS A 42 5.72 -3.07 -10.85
N ASP A 43 6.89 -3.05 -10.21
CA ASP A 43 7.39 -4.15 -9.37
C ASP A 43 6.55 -4.26 -8.08
N ALA A 44 5.43 -4.99 -8.16
CA ALA A 44 4.46 -5.11 -7.09
C ALA A 44 4.38 -6.55 -6.58
N THR A 45 4.71 -6.73 -5.30
CA THR A 45 4.65 -8.03 -4.61
C THR A 45 3.40 -8.12 -3.73
N PRO A 46 2.50 -9.11 -3.93
CA PRO A 46 1.37 -9.32 -3.04
C PRO A 46 1.83 -9.89 -1.68
N ILE A 47 1.26 -9.37 -0.60
CA ILE A 47 1.47 -9.89 0.76
C ILE A 47 0.22 -10.66 1.18
N HIS A 48 0.36 -11.96 1.41
CA HIS A 48 -0.76 -12.84 1.69
C HIS A 48 -0.40 -14.01 2.63
N PRO A 49 -1.19 -14.27 3.68
CA PRO A 49 -0.82 -15.25 4.72
C PRO A 49 -0.97 -16.72 4.30
N LYS A 50 -1.64 -17.03 3.17
CA LYS A 50 -2.01 -18.40 2.79
C LYS A 50 -1.68 -18.79 1.34
N GLU A 51 -2.21 -18.06 0.36
CA GLU A 51 -1.87 -18.26 -1.05
C GLU A 51 -0.38 -18.03 -1.32
N ASP A 52 0.24 -18.86 -2.16
CA ASP A 52 1.65 -18.71 -2.58
C ASP A 52 1.81 -17.82 -3.82
N GLU A 53 0.74 -17.63 -4.59
CA GLU A 53 0.72 -16.87 -5.83
C GLU A 53 -0.63 -16.16 -5.99
N LEU A 54 -0.59 -14.91 -6.46
CA LEU A 54 -1.76 -14.11 -6.84
C LEU A 54 -1.48 -13.36 -8.14
N GLU A 55 -2.43 -13.45 -9.10
CA GLU A 55 -2.30 -12.82 -10.43
C GLU A 55 -0.95 -13.15 -11.14
N GLY A 56 -0.43 -14.37 -10.96
CA GLY A 56 0.84 -14.81 -11.56
C GLY A 56 2.09 -14.30 -10.85
N VAL A 57 1.95 -13.67 -9.67
CA VAL A 57 3.06 -13.15 -8.88
C VAL A 57 3.17 -13.90 -7.56
N ALA A 58 4.38 -14.36 -7.24
CA ALA A 58 4.68 -14.99 -5.96
C ALA A 58 4.37 -14.05 -4.79
N THR A 59 3.74 -14.58 -3.75
CA THR A 59 3.39 -13.81 -2.56
C THR A 59 4.49 -13.91 -1.50
N LEU A 60 4.60 -12.89 -0.66
CA LEU A 60 5.26 -12.99 0.65
C LEU A 60 4.22 -13.14 1.75
N ARG A 61 4.58 -13.76 2.88
CA ARG A 61 3.64 -13.99 3.99
C ARG A 61 3.41 -12.74 4.81
N THR A 62 4.45 -11.94 4.99
CA THR A 62 4.45 -10.77 5.87
C THR A 62 5.27 -9.63 5.29
N LEU A 63 5.12 -8.42 5.82
CA LEU A 63 5.96 -7.29 5.44
C LEU A 63 7.42 -7.49 5.84
N ALA A 64 7.69 -8.30 6.87
CA ALA A 64 9.06 -8.58 7.32
C ALA A 64 9.89 -9.38 6.31
N GLU A 65 9.25 -10.02 5.33
CA GLU A 65 9.92 -10.76 4.25
C GLU A 65 10.28 -9.86 3.05
N LEU A 66 9.94 -8.57 3.09
CA LEU A 66 10.31 -7.64 2.03
C LEU A 66 11.85 -7.57 1.92
N PRO A 67 12.44 -7.77 0.73
CA PRO A 67 13.90 -7.75 0.57
C PRO A 67 14.50 -6.35 0.74
N GLU A 68 13.75 -5.29 0.43
CA GLU A 68 14.19 -3.90 0.50
C GLU A 68 13.05 -3.00 1.02
N PRO A 69 12.65 -3.12 2.30
CA PRO A 69 11.48 -2.43 2.83
C PRO A 69 11.60 -0.90 2.75
N THR A 70 12.82 -0.36 2.90
CA THR A 70 13.10 1.09 2.79
C THR A 70 12.97 1.65 1.38
N GLN A 71 12.86 0.78 0.37
CA GLN A 71 12.61 1.12 -1.03
C GLN A 71 11.22 0.68 -1.51
N THR A 72 10.39 0.13 -0.62
CA THR A 72 9.11 -0.49 -0.98
C THR A 72 7.93 0.29 -0.41
N SER A 73 7.13 0.93 -1.26
CA SER A 73 5.87 1.56 -0.83
C SER A 73 4.73 0.54 -0.70
N VAL A 74 3.85 0.71 0.29
CA VAL A 74 2.86 -0.33 0.64
C VAL A 74 1.42 0.17 0.46
N SER A 75 0.68 -0.48 -0.45
CA SER A 75 -0.77 -0.31 -0.61
C SER A 75 -1.52 -1.25 0.34
N ILE A 76 -2.43 -0.70 1.15
CA ILE A 76 -3.17 -1.45 2.18
C ILE A 76 -4.68 -1.43 1.89
N ILE A 77 -5.27 -2.63 1.71
CA ILE A 77 -6.69 -2.86 1.40
C ILE A 77 -7.26 -3.91 2.37
N THR A 78 -6.97 -3.77 3.66
CA THR A 78 -7.39 -4.70 4.72
C THR A 78 -8.37 -4.06 5.70
N PRO A 79 -9.16 -4.84 6.46
CA PRO A 79 -9.94 -4.29 7.56
C PRO A 79 -9.08 -3.55 8.60
N ALA A 80 -9.63 -2.52 9.23
CA ALA A 80 -8.89 -1.59 10.10
C ALA A 80 -8.03 -2.24 11.19
N LYS A 81 -8.52 -3.33 11.82
CA LYS A 81 -7.74 -4.09 12.80
C LYS A 81 -6.41 -4.60 12.23
N VAL A 82 -6.45 -5.19 11.04
CA VAL A 82 -5.25 -5.69 10.35
C VAL A 82 -4.39 -4.53 9.86
N THR A 83 -5.02 -3.46 9.37
CA THR A 83 -4.31 -2.25 8.94
C THR A 83 -3.45 -1.67 10.06
N LEU A 84 -3.94 -1.62 11.29
CA LEU A 84 -3.16 -1.10 12.42
C LEU A 84 -1.88 -1.91 12.68
N GLU A 85 -1.98 -3.25 12.63
CA GLU A 85 -0.82 -4.15 12.77
C GLU A 85 0.19 -3.96 11.63
N LEU A 86 -0.29 -3.78 10.39
CA LEU A 86 0.55 -3.51 9.23
C LEU A 86 1.27 -2.16 9.32
N LEU A 87 0.61 -1.13 9.84
CA LEU A 87 1.22 0.19 10.04
C LEU A 87 2.36 0.14 11.06
N GLN A 88 2.21 -0.65 12.13
CA GLN A 88 3.27 -0.86 13.12
C GLN A 88 4.48 -1.56 12.50
N GLN A 89 4.26 -2.66 11.77
CA GLN A 89 5.33 -3.36 11.05
C GLN A 89 6.01 -2.46 10.01
N ALA A 90 5.24 -1.73 9.22
CA ALA A 90 5.78 -0.81 8.21
C ALA A 90 6.64 0.29 8.84
N LYS A 91 6.25 0.81 10.02
CA LYS A 91 7.05 1.76 10.78
C LYS A 91 8.40 1.17 11.19
N GLU A 92 8.39 -0.03 11.77
CA GLU A 92 9.58 -0.74 12.24
C GLU A 92 10.55 -1.08 11.09
N LEU A 93 10.00 -1.49 9.95
CA LEU A 93 10.77 -1.85 8.75
C LEU A 93 11.28 -0.64 7.96
N GLY A 94 10.89 0.58 8.34
CA GLY A 94 11.32 1.79 7.66
C GLY A 94 10.68 1.99 6.28
N VAL A 95 9.46 1.49 6.06
CA VAL A 95 8.71 1.67 4.81
C VAL A 95 8.58 3.16 4.49
N PRO A 96 8.96 3.61 3.27
CA PRO A 96 9.06 5.03 2.95
C PRO A 96 7.71 5.71 2.80
N ALA A 97 6.69 5.00 2.30
CA ALA A 97 5.34 5.53 2.17
C ALA A 97 4.26 4.46 2.14
N LEU A 98 3.07 4.81 2.63
CA LEU A 98 1.90 3.95 2.80
C LEU A 98 0.68 4.59 2.12
N TRP A 99 -0.20 3.79 1.52
CA TRP A 99 -1.46 4.27 0.98
C TRP A 99 -2.61 3.35 1.40
N LEU A 100 -3.43 3.84 2.31
CA LEU A 100 -4.65 3.17 2.75
C LEU A 100 -5.75 3.42 1.74
N GLN A 101 -6.31 2.35 1.21
CA GLN A 101 -7.47 2.43 0.34
C GLN A 101 -8.74 2.64 1.18
N PRO A 102 -9.80 3.26 0.62
CA PRO A 102 -11.00 3.59 1.36
C PRO A 102 -11.57 2.39 2.14
N GLY A 103 -11.80 2.59 3.44
CA GLY A 103 -12.33 1.57 4.35
C GLY A 103 -11.27 0.72 5.04
N ALA A 104 -9.97 1.02 4.82
CA ALA A 104 -8.87 0.39 5.54
C ALA A 104 -8.59 1.06 6.90
N GLU A 105 -9.17 2.22 7.17
CA GLU A 105 -9.01 2.98 8.40
C GLU A 105 -10.26 3.03 9.29
N ASP A 106 -10.03 3.12 10.60
CA ASP A 106 -10.98 3.57 11.61
C ASP A 106 -10.34 4.68 12.47
N ALA A 107 -11.00 5.07 13.57
CA ALA A 107 -10.48 6.10 14.46
C ALA A 107 -9.12 5.74 15.08
N ALA A 108 -8.87 4.47 15.39
CA ALA A 108 -7.61 4.03 15.99
C ALA A 108 -6.47 4.05 14.96
N VAL A 109 -6.74 3.61 13.72
CA VAL A 109 -5.81 3.70 12.59
C VAL A 109 -5.44 5.16 12.32
N VAL A 110 -6.43 6.05 12.24
CA VAL A 110 -6.19 7.49 11.99
C VAL A 110 -5.38 8.11 13.14
N ALA A 111 -5.68 7.78 14.40
CA ALA A 111 -4.91 8.26 15.54
C ALA A 111 -3.45 7.81 15.46
N TYR A 112 -3.22 6.52 15.18
CA TYR A 112 -1.88 5.97 15.04
C TYR A 112 -1.10 6.65 13.91
N ILE A 113 -1.72 6.85 12.74
CA ILE A 113 -1.09 7.55 11.61
C ILE A 113 -0.68 8.96 12.02
N LYS A 114 -1.58 9.72 12.66
CA LYS A 114 -1.30 11.11 13.08
C LYS A 114 -0.11 11.22 14.02
N GLU A 115 0.04 10.27 14.94
CA GLU A 115 1.13 10.26 15.91
C GLU A 115 2.45 9.75 15.32
N ASN A 116 2.42 8.82 14.36
CA ASN A 116 3.59 8.02 14.01
C ASN A 116 4.04 8.11 12.53
N LEU A 117 3.13 8.41 11.61
CA LEU A 117 3.33 8.19 10.16
C LEU A 117 2.68 9.28 9.28
N ALA A 118 2.32 10.43 9.86
CA ALA A 118 1.55 11.49 9.22
C ALA A 118 2.25 12.12 8.00
N ASP A 119 3.58 12.04 7.97
CA ASP A 119 4.45 12.56 6.92
C ASP A 119 4.56 11.65 5.70
N ARG A 120 4.12 10.38 5.82
CA ARG A 120 4.32 9.35 4.78
C ARG A 120 3.13 8.43 4.51
N THR A 121 1.96 8.76 5.04
CA THR A 121 0.74 7.94 4.84
C THR A 121 -0.35 8.72 4.12
N VAL A 122 -0.85 8.16 3.02
CA VAL A 122 -2.09 8.62 2.35
C VAL A 122 -3.28 7.87 2.94
N TYR A 123 -4.27 8.59 3.44
CA TYR A 123 -5.51 8.05 4.03
C TYR A 123 -6.64 9.09 3.92
N GLY A 124 -7.90 8.68 4.11
CA GLY A 124 -9.07 9.57 4.03
C GLY A 124 -9.33 10.18 2.65
N GLY A 125 -8.63 9.70 1.62
CA GLY A 125 -8.71 10.17 0.25
C GLY A 125 -9.20 9.07 -0.70
N PRO A 126 -9.31 9.39 -2.00
CA PRO A 126 -9.79 8.42 -2.98
C PRO A 126 -8.78 7.28 -3.20
N CYS A 127 -9.29 6.22 -3.82
CA CYS A 127 -8.52 5.03 -4.13
C CYS A 127 -7.42 5.30 -5.17
N ILE A 128 -6.32 4.55 -5.10
CA ILE A 128 -5.25 4.56 -6.11
C ILE A 128 -5.76 4.24 -7.52
N LEU A 129 -6.84 3.46 -7.65
CA LEU A 129 -7.49 3.20 -8.93
C LEU A 129 -8.07 4.47 -9.59
N VAL A 130 -8.36 5.50 -8.80
CA VAL A 130 -8.94 6.76 -9.27
C VAL A 130 -7.84 7.79 -9.55
N GLU A 131 -6.88 7.94 -8.63
CA GLU A 131 -5.88 9.01 -8.71
C GLU A 131 -4.49 8.57 -9.19
N GLY A 132 -4.15 7.28 -9.09
CA GLY A 132 -2.79 6.80 -9.27
C GLY A 132 -2.20 7.18 -10.63
N ASP A 133 -3.00 7.10 -11.69
CA ASP A 133 -2.57 7.51 -13.04
C ASP A 133 -2.31 9.01 -13.16
N GLY A 134 -3.15 9.82 -12.51
CA GLY A 134 -2.96 11.27 -12.48
C GLY A 134 -1.68 11.64 -11.75
N VAL A 135 -1.42 10.99 -10.61
CA VAL A 135 -0.19 11.23 -9.86
C VAL A 135 1.03 10.76 -10.64
N MET A 136 1.03 9.56 -11.23
CA MET A 136 2.16 9.09 -12.04
C MET A 136 2.48 10.02 -13.22
N ARG A 137 1.46 10.54 -13.92
CA ARG A 137 1.69 11.53 -14.99
C ARG A 137 2.31 12.84 -14.49
N SER A 138 2.10 13.19 -13.22
CA SER A 138 2.68 14.38 -12.61
C SER A 138 4.14 14.20 -12.16
N LEU A 139 4.69 12.99 -12.28
CA LEU A 139 6.10 12.67 -11.99
C LEU A 139 7.01 12.80 -13.22
N LEU A 140 6.42 12.93 -14.42
CA LEU A 140 7.11 13.12 -15.69
C LEU A 140 7.36 14.61 -15.95
#